data_AF-A0A7J7T3M4-F1
#
_entry.id   AF-A0A7J7T3M4-F1
#
_cell.length_a   1.000
_cell.length_b   1.000
_cell.length_c   1.000
_cell.angle_alpha   90.00
_cell.angle_beta   90.00
_cell.angle_gamma   90.00
#
_symmetry.space_group_name_H-M   'P 1'
#
loop_
_entity.id
_entity.type
_entity.pdbx_description
1 polymer ?
#
loop_
_entity_poly.entity_id
_entity_poly.type
_entity_poly.pdbx_seq_one_letter_code
_entity_poly.pdbx_strand_id
1 'polypeptide(L)'
;MTPRSGVTWLPSALLLLQVPGCLSLSGPGHVMGTVGGSLSVQCRYEKEFKENNKYWCKSPCLPSLNRKIVGTTESEREVRRGRVSIRDHPANLTFTVTLEDLTEGDEGTYWCGIERPWPEGLIHLTFPVEVSVSPAPTLKIVTSTLGPPSTLGPPSSLPVTTEPSMTIQETPDASQHPRSLLSSVHFLLLIFLKVPLLLSMLSAVLWVNRPQRAACEETQFG
;
A
#
# COMPACT_ATOMS: atom_id res chain seq x y z
N MET A 1 -44.14 32.26 38.47
CA MET A 1 -43.71 30.93 38.01
C MET A 1 -43.20 31.04 36.57
N THR A 2 -41.91 30.89 36.34
CA THR A 2 -41.28 30.87 35.02
C THR A 2 -41.16 29.42 34.52
N PRO A 3 -41.41 29.12 33.24
CA PRO A 3 -41.11 27.81 32.70
C PRO A 3 -39.61 27.73 32.40
N ARG A 4 -38.90 26.80 33.03
CA ARG A 4 -37.53 26.44 32.65
C ARG A 4 -37.56 25.75 31.30
N SER A 5 -37.13 26.47 30.27
CA SER A 5 -36.71 25.90 28.98
C SER A 5 -35.59 24.90 29.22
N GLY A 6 -35.88 23.61 29.02
CA GLY A 6 -34.88 22.56 28.98
C GLY A 6 -34.02 22.73 27.74
N VAL A 7 -32.84 23.32 27.92
CA VAL A 7 -31.77 23.22 26.92
C VAL A 7 -31.28 21.79 26.98
N THR A 8 -31.72 20.96 26.05
CA THR A 8 -31.12 19.65 25.76
C THR A 8 -29.69 19.91 25.29
N TRP A 9 -28.72 19.68 26.17
CA TRP A 9 -27.32 19.57 25.81
C TRP A 9 -27.18 18.33 24.93
N LEU A 10 -27.22 18.51 23.61
CA LEU A 10 -26.74 17.47 22.71
C LEU A 10 -25.25 17.27 23.04
N PRO A 11 -24.81 16.04 23.37
CA PRO A 11 -23.43 15.79 23.70
C PRO A 11 -22.54 16.15 22.51
N SER A 12 -21.53 17.00 22.74
CA SER A 12 -20.51 17.40 21.76
C SER A 12 -19.80 16.23 21.07
N ALA A 13 -20.04 14.99 21.52
CA ALA A 13 -19.62 13.74 20.88
C ALA A 13 -20.16 13.56 19.45
N LEU A 14 -21.33 14.13 19.11
CA LEU A 14 -21.85 14.08 17.73
C LEU A 14 -21.02 14.90 16.73
N LEU A 15 -20.20 15.85 17.19
CA LEU A 15 -19.30 16.63 16.34
C LEU A 15 -18.01 15.87 15.97
N LEU A 16 -17.67 14.80 16.71
CA LEU A 16 -16.47 13.98 16.48
C LEU A 16 -16.70 12.85 15.45
N LEU A 17 -17.93 12.70 14.95
CA LEU A 17 -18.27 11.82 13.83
C LEU A 17 -17.97 12.45 12.46
N GLN A 18 -17.26 13.59 12.42
CA GLN A 18 -16.63 14.06 11.18
C GLN A 18 -15.48 13.11 10.85
N VAL A 19 -15.84 11.97 10.24
CA VAL A 19 -14.90 11.11 9.55
C VAL A 19 -14.16 12.02 8.56
N PRO A 20 -12.82 12.14 8.63
CA PRO A 20 -12.08 12.75 7.54
C PRO A 20 -12.52 12.02 6.27
N GLY A 21 -13.11 12.74 5.32
CA GLY A 21 -13.47 12.15 4.03
C GLY A 21 -12.28 11.36 3.53
N CYS A 22 -12.50 10.07 3.22
CA CYS A 22 -11.45 9.24 2.66
C CYS A 22 -11.04 9.91 1.35
N LEU A 23 -9.95 10.67 1.38
CA LEU A 23 -9.32 11.24 0.19
C LEU A 23 -9.01 10.08 -0.77
N SER A 24 -9.95 9.74 -1.66
CA SER A 24 -9.92 8.44 -2.35
C SER A 24 -9.33 8.58 -3.75
N LEU A 25 -8.19 7.93 -3.95
CA LEU A 25 -7.62 7.59 -5.25
C LEU A 25 -7.67 6.07 -5.39
N SER A 26 -8.30 5.58 -6.45
CA SER A 26 -8.49 4.14 -6.70
C SER A 26 -8.14 3.79 -8.14
N GLY A 27 -7.65 2.58 -8.37
CA GLY A 27 -7.32 2.06 -9.70
C GLY A 27 -7.37 0.54 -9.73
N PRO A 28 -7.02 -0.09 -10.86
CA PRO A 28 -6.85 -1.54 -10.91
C PRO A 28 -5.64 -1.94 -10.06
N GLY A 29 -5.79 -2.94 -9.18
CA GLY A 29 -4.66 -3.44 -8.39
C GLY A 29 -3.61 -4.16 -9.23
N HIS A 30 -4.02 -4.73 -10.37
CA HIS A 30 -3.17 -5.46 -11.31
C HIS A 30 -3.64 -5.21 -12.73
N VAL A 31 -2.70 -5.08 -13.66
CA VAL A 31 -2.95 -5.05 -15.11
C VAL A 31 -1.91 -5.93 -15.82
N MET A 32 -2.32 -6.53 -16.93
CA MET A 32 -1.45 -7.37 -17.74
C MET A 32 -1.44 -6.89 -19.17
N GLY A 33 -0.25 -6.88 -19.79
CA GLY A 33 -0.08 -6.66 -21.21
C GLY A 33 0.80 -7.75 -21.85
N THR A 34 0.94 -7.69 -23.16
CA THR A 34 1.81 -8.57 -23.95
C THR A 34 2.97 -7.78 -24.52
N VAL A 35 4.16 -8.39 -24.65
CA VAL A 35 5.31 -7.77 -25.33
C VAL A 35 4.89 -7.25 -26.71
N GLY A 36 5.28 -6.02 -27.03
CA GLY A 36 4.92 -5.30 -28.27
C GLY A 36 3.49 -4.76 -28.31
N GLY A 37 2.66 -5.08 -27.31
CA GLY A 37 1.30 -4.54 -27.17
C GLY A 37 1.27 -3.24 -26.36
N SER A 38 0.05 -2.84 -25.98
CA SER A 38 -0.21 -1.68 -25.12
C SER A 38 -1.12 -2.05 -23.97
N LEU A 39 -0.96 -1.38 -22.83
CA LEU A 39 -1.90 -1.45 -21.71
C LEU A 39 -2.36 -0.05 -21.29
N SER A 40 -3.53 0.01 -20.67
CA SER A 40 -4.07 1.25 -20.10
C SER A 40 -4.49 1.04 -18.65
N VAL A 41 -4.16 2.00 -17.80
CA VAL A 41 -4.51 2.05 -16.39
C VAL A 41 -5.44 3.23 -16.16
N GLN A 42 -6.66 2.97 -15.73
CA GLN A 42 -7.62 4.02 -15.38
C GLN A 42 -7.70 4.17 -13.87
N CYS A 43 -7.43 5.38 -13.38
CA CYS A 43 -7.48 5.72 -11.96
C CYS A 43 -8.56 6.75 -11.70
N ARG A 44 -9.44 6.46 -10.75
CA ARG A 44 -10.57 7.29 -10.31
C ARG A 44 -10.20 8.07 -9.06
N TYR A 45 -10.66 9.31 -8.99
CA TYR A 45 -10.39 10.22 -7.89
C TYR A 45 -11.65 10.97 -7.44
N GLU A 46 -11.62 11.57 -6.26
CA GLU A 46 -12.72 12.39 -5.75
C GLU A 46 -12.74 13.80 -6.35
N LYS A 47 -13.93 14.42 -6.39
CA LYS A 47 -14.15 15.74 -7.00
C LYS A 47 -13.21 16.84 -6.49
N GLU A 48 -12.75 16.74 -5.25
CA GLU A 48 -11.79 17.70 -4.68
C GLU A 48 -10.42 17.71 -5.38
N PHE A 49 -10.06 16.62 -6.06
CA PHE A 49 -8.78 16.49 -6.79
C PHE A 49 -8.86 16.86 -8.26
N LYS A 50 -9.97 17.44 -8.68
CA LYS A 50 -10.25 17.73 -10.09
C LYS A 50 -9.20 18.63 -10.74
N GLU A 51 -8.71 19.63 -10.00
CA GLU A 51 -7.72 20.60 -10.50
C GLU A 51 -6.28 20.26 -10.08
N ASN A 52 -6.07 19.12 -9.41
CA ASN A 52 -4.73 18.68 -8.99
C ASN A 52 -3.99 17.96 -10.11
N ASN A 53 -2.66 18.09 -10.15
CA ASN A 53 -1.85 17.38 -11.12
C ASN A 53 -1.89 15.87 -10.87
N LYS A 54 -2.02 15.10 -11.95
CA LYS A 54 -2.00 13.64 -11.95
C LYS A 54 -0.64 13.17 -12.42
N TYR A 55 -0.12 12.07 -11.90
CA TYR A 55 1.16 11.53 -12.35
C TYR A 55 1.20 10.00 -12.32
N TRP A 56 2.17 9.47 -13.07
CA TRP A 56 2.50 8.05 -13.14
C TRP A 56 3.97 7.85 -12.84
N CYS A 57 4.29 6.80 -12.09
CA CYS A 57 5.61 6.60 -11.50
C CYS A 57 5.90 5.12 -11.31
N LYS A 58 7.14 4.68 -11.57
CA LYS A 58 7.59 3.31 -11.28
C LYS A 58 8.32 3.28 -9.94
N SER A 59 8.07 2.25 -9.14
CA SER A 59 8.71 2.09 -7.83
C SER A 59 10.25 2.06 -7.95
N PRO A 60 11.00 2.64 -7.00
CA PRO A 60 10.54 3.51 -5.91
C PRO A 60 10.05 4.87 -6.42
N CYS A 61 8.85 5.28 -5.98
CA CYS A 61 8.29 6.58 -6.32
C CYS A 61 8.63 7.64 -5.26
N LEU A 62 9.86 8.14 -5.29
CA LEU A 62 10.36 9.11 -4.32
C LEU A 62 10.27 10.55 -4.88
N PRO A 63 9.62 11.50 -4.18
CA PRO A 63 9.54 12.89 -4.61
C PRO A 63 10.91 13.54 -4.83
N SER A 64 11.89 13.21 -4.00
CA SER A 64 13.26 13.74 -4.06
C SER A 64 14.09 13.27 -5.26
N LEU A 65 13.69 12.17 -5.91
CA LEU A 65 14.45 11.55 -7.01
C LEU A 65 13.85 11.84 -8.40
N ASN A 66 12.80 12.67 -8.50
CA ASN A 66 12.11 12.98 -9.76
C ASN A 66 11.78 11.73 -10.61
N ARG A 67 11.39 10.64 -9.95
CA ARG A 67 11.08 9.36 -10.62
C ARG A 67 9.69 9.31 -11.27
N LYS A 68 8.99 10.44 -11.35
CA LYS A 68 7.76 10.57 -12.14
C LYS A 68 8.08 10.30 -13.60
N ILE A 69 7.41 9.32 -14.19
CA ILE A 69 7.56 8.98 -15.60
C ILE A 69 6.85 10.03 -16.45
N VAL A 70 5.60 10.33 -16.09
CA VAL A 70 4.79 11.32 -16.78
C VAL A 70 3.80 11.92 -15.79
N GLY A 71 3.41 13.17 -15.98
CA GLY A 71 2.40 13.82 -15.16
C GLY A 71 1.80 15.00 -15.89
N THR A 72 0.56 15.31 -15.56
CA THR A 72 -0.14 16.50 -16.05
C THR A 72 0.39 17.74 -15.33
N THR A 73 0.11 18.90 -15.92
CA THR A 73 0.31 20.19 -15.27
C THR A 73 -1.02 20.95 -15.23
N GLU A 74 -1.03 22.12 -14.60
CA GLU A 74 -2.21 23.00 -14.59
C GLU A 74 -2.66 23.37 -16.02
N SER A 75 -1.71 23.55 -16.94
CA SER A 75 -1.97 23.91 -18.34
C SER A 75 -2.14 22.71 -19.28
N GLU A 76 -1.55 21.55 -18.96
CA GLU A 76 -1.53 20.39 -19.84
C GLU A 76 -2.18 19.17 -19.18
N ARG A 77 -3.43 18.88 -19.57
CA ARG A 77 -4.20 17.73 -19.09
C ARG A 77 -3.87 16.42 -19.79
N GLU A 78 -3.13 16.48 -20.89
CA GLU A 78 -2.63 15.32 -21.62
C GLU A 78 -1.14 15.52 -21.90
N VAL A 79 -0.32 14.59 -21.43
CA VAL A 79 1.13 14.67 -21.54
C VAL A 79 1.66 13.31 -21.97
N ARG A 80 2.63 13.29 -22.89
CA ARG A 80 3.32 12.07 -23.33
C ARG A 80 4.82 12.20 -23.12
N ARG A 81 5.44 11.16 -22.55
CA ARG A 81 6.89 11.00 -22.45
C ARG A 81 7.29 9.62 -22.96
N GLY A 82 7.96 9.59 -24.12
CA GLY A 82 8.33 8.33 -24.76
C GLY A 82 7.10 7.46 -25.03
N ARG A 83 7.14 6.19 -24.61
CA ARG A 83 6.05 5.22 -24.77
C ARG A 83 4.89 5.38 -23.78
N VAL A 84 4.94 6.37 -22.89
CA VAL A 84 3.98 6.54 -21.81
C VAL A 84 3.21 7.84 -21.98
N SER A 85 1.88 7.77 -21.97
CA SER A 85 0.99 8.94 -21.94
C SER A 85 0.11 8.95 -20.70
N ILE A 86 -0.28 10.14 -20.27
CA ILE A 86 -1.27 10.36 -19.21
C ILE A 86 -2.27 11.39 -19.69
N ARG A 87 -3.56 11.15 -19.43
CA ARG A 87 -4.66 12.04 -19.76
C ARG A 87 -5.65 12.13 -18.61
N ASP A 88 -5.90 13.33 -18.12
CA ASP A 88 -6.94 13.60 -17.12
C ASP A 88 -8.31 13.81 -17.77
N HIS A 89 -9.36 13.24 -17.17
CA HIS A 89 -10.76 13.35 -17.59
C HIS A 89 -11.63 13.93 -16.45
N PRO A 90 -11.58 15.25 -16.20
CA PRO A 90 -12.23 15.87 -15.04
C PRO A 90 -13.76 15.82 -15.02
N ALA A 91 -14.40 15.55 -16.17
CA ALA A 91 -15.84 15.29 -16.24
C ALA A 91 -16.20 13.93 -15.62
N ASN A 92 -15.31 12.95 -15.76
CA ASN A 92 -15.52 11.57 -15.31
C ASN A 92 -14.83 11.29 -13.97
N LEU A 93 -14.06 12.25 -13.45
CA LEU A 93 -13.23 12.10 -12.25
C LEU A 93 -12.25 10.92 -12.36
N THR A 94 -11.68 10.74 -13.54
CA THR A 94 -10.70 9.70 -13.83
C THR A 94 -9.53 10.28 -14.60
N PHE A 95 -8.36 9.67 -14.48
CA PHE A 95 -7.27 9.85 -15.45
C PHE A 95 -6.82 8.49 -15.97
N THR A 96 -6.27 8.49 -17.17
CA THR A 96 -5.82 7.27 -17.84
C THR A 96 -4.35 7.40 -18.16
N VAL A 97 -3.59 6.36 -17.83
CA VAL A 97 -2.21 6.19 -18.25
C VAL A 97 -2.18 5.10 -19.31
N THR A 98 -1.52 5.35 -20.43
CA THR A 98 -1.31 4.33 -21.46
C THR A 98 0.18 4.08 -21.64
N LEU A 99 0.56 2.81 -21.68
CA LEU A 99 1.92 2.35 -21.92
C LEU A 99 1.92 1.53 -23.20
N GLU A 100 2.63 2.02 -24.22
CA GLU A 100 2.71 1.46 -25.56
C GLU A 100 4.01 0.66 -25.76
N ASP A 101 4.07 -0.17 -26.80
CA ASP A 101 5.21 -1.02 -27.17
C ASP A 101 5.88 -1.70 -25.96
N LEU A 102 5.08 -2.45 -25.20
CA LEU A 102 5.51 -3.08 -23.95
C LEU A 102 6.75 -3.97 -24.14
N THR A 103 7.68 -3.90 -23.21
CA THR A 103 8.82 -4.83 -23.11
C THR A 103 8.77 -5.61 -21.80
N GLU A 104 9.51 -6.71 -21.71
CA GLU A 104 9.61 -7.48 -20.45
C GLU A 104 10.11 -6.60 -19.28
N GLY A 105 10.96 -5.60 -19.57
CA GLY A 105 11.46 -4.64 -18.57
C GLY A 105 10.42 -3.65 -18.05
N ASP A 106 9.24 -3.57 -18.67
CA ASP A 106 8.13 -2.77 -18.17
C ASP A 106 7.41 -3.43 -16.99
N GLU A 107 7.65 -4.72 -16.71
CA GLU A 107 7.09 -5.39 -15.54
C GLU A 107 7.49 -4.70 -14.22
N GLY A 108 6.56 -4.67 -13.26
CA GLY A 108 6.80 -4.22 -11.89
C GLY A 108 5.68 -3.40 -11.28
N THR A 109 5.95 -2.81 -10.11
CA THR A 109 4.99 -1.99 -9.38
C THR A 109 5.07 -0.52 -9.80
N TYR A 110 3.94 0.02 -10.19
CA TYR A 110 3.73 1.41 -10.54
C TYR A 110 2.73 2.06 -9.58
N TRP A 111 2.61 3.38 -9.68
CA TRP A 111 1.73 4.17 -8.86
C TRP A 111 0.98 5.19 -9.70
N CYS A 112 -0.35 5.13 -9.61
CA CYS A 112 -1.19 6.29 -9.89
C CYS A 112 -0.98 7.32 -8.79
N GLY A 113 -0.84 8.60 -9.15
CA GLY A 113 -0.50 9.65 -8.21
C GLY A 113 -1.26 10.95 -8.43
N ILE A 114 -1.53 11.69 -7.36
CA ILE A 114 -2.09 13.04 -7.37
C ILE A 114 -1.24 13.94 -6.48
N GLU A 115 -0.89 15.12 -6.99
CA GLU A 115 -0.18 16.17 -6.26
C GLU A 115 -1.15 17.22 -5.72
N ARG A 116 -1.31 17.23 -4.39
CA ARG A 116 -2.11 18.23 -3.69
C ARG A 116 -1.20 19.28 -3.04
N PRO A 117 -1.29 20.56 -3.45
CA PRO A 117 -0.69 21.65 -2.69
C PRO A 117 -1.20 21.70 -1.25
N TRP A 118 -0.28 21.85 -0.31
CA TRP A 118 -0.54 22.06 1.12
C TRP A 118 0.36 23.20 1.63
N PRO A 119 -0.01 23.97 2.66
CA PRO A 119 0.76 25.14 3.11
C PRO A 119 2.25 24.90 3.37
N GLU A 120 2.63 23.68 3.76
CA GLU A 120 4.01 23.29 4.06
C GLU A 120 4.65 22.40 2.96
N GLY A 121 4.01 22.21 1.80
CA GLY A 121 4.57 21.44 0.69
C GLY A 121 3.55 20.77 -0.22
N LEU A 122 3.85 19.53 -0.62
CA LEU A 122 2.97 18.71 -1.46
C LEU A 122 2.58 17.43 -0.73
N ILE A 123 1.28 17.17 -0.67
CA ILE A 123 0.75 15.87 -0.27
C ILE A 123 0.58 15.03 -1.53
N HIS A 124 1.15 13.83 -1.52
CA HIS A 124 1.06 12.87 -2.61
C HIS A 124 0.05 11.79 -2.25
N LEU A 125 -1.04 11.72 -3.00
CA LEU A 125 -1.97 10.60 -2.91
C LEU A 125 -1.57 9.58 -3.95
N THR A 126 -1.40 8.33 -3.56
CA THR A 126 -0.95 7.27 -4.48
C THR A 126 -1.77 6.01 -4.36
N PHE A 127 -1.92 5.30 -5.48
CA PHE A 127 -2.53 3.99 -5.56
C PHE A 127 -1.60 3.03 -6.32
N PRO A 128 -1.19 1.91 -5.72
CA PRO A 128 -0.27 0.97 -6.35
C PRO A 128 -0.97 0.15 -7.44
N VAL A 129 -0.24 -0.12 -8.52
CA VAL A 129 -0.69 -0.93 -9.65
C VAL A 129 0.43 -1.89 -10.01
N GLU A 130 0.16 -3.19 -9.95
CA GLU A 130 1.08 -4.21 -10.41
C GLU A 130 0.93 -4.42 -11.92
N VAL A 131 2.02 -4.28 -12.68
CA VAL A 131 2.04 -4.47 -14.13
C VAL A 131 2.78 -5.76 -14.43
N SER A 132 2.12 -6.72 -15.08
CA SER A 132 2.75 -7.93 -15.61
C SER A 132 2.83 -7.89 -17.13
N VAL A 133 3.93 -8.43 -17.69
CA VAL A 133 4.11 -8.50 -19.15
C VAL A 133 4.29 -9.95 -19.58
N SER A 134 3.39 -10.41 -20.44
CA SER A 134 3.42 -11.76 -21.01
C SER A 134 4.15 -11.77 -22.35
N PRO A 135 4.81 -12.88 -22.74
CA PRO A 135 5.46 -13.00 -24.04
C PRO A 135 4.47 -12.81 -25.19
N ALA A 136 4.93 -12.24 -26.30
CA ALA A 136 4.13 -12.14 -27.51
C ALA A 136 3.79 -13.55 -28.04
N PRO A 137 2.57 -13.78 -28.58
CA PRO A 137 2.24 -15.04 -29.25
C PRO A 137 3.19 -15.27 -30.42
N THR A 138 4.14 -16.17 -30.26
CA THR A 138 5.02 -16.58 -31.36
C THR A 138 4.21 -17.53 -32.24
N LEU A 139 3.99 -17.17 -33.51
CA LEU A 139 3.51 -18.11 -34.51
C LEU A 139 4.56 -19.21 -34.68
N LYS A 140 4.39 -20.33 -33.98
CA LYS A 140 5.25 -21.51 -34.14
C LYS A 140 4.92 -22.14 -35.49
N ILE A 141 5.71 -21.82 -36.51
CA ILE A 141 5.80 -22.70 -37.69
C ILE A 141 6.44 -24.00 -37.20
N VAL A 142 5.62 -25.05 -37.08
CA VAL A 142 6.05 -26.38 -36.64
C VAL A 142 6.80 -27.04 -37.80
N THR A 143 8.11 -26.86 -37.84
CA THR A 143 8.99 -27.80 -38.55
C THR A 143 9.37 -28.92 -37.57
N SER A 144 8.70 -30.06 -37.74
CA SER A 144 8.99 -31.30 -37.03
C SER A 144 10.30 -31.90 -37.53
N THR A 145 11.33 -31.92 -36.69
CA THR A 145 12.55 -32.71 -36.95
C THR A 145 12.83 -33.59 -35.72
N LEU A 146 12.74 -34.91 -35.93
CA LEU A 146 13.05 -35.95 -34.94
C LEU A 146 14.55 -35.95 -34.58
N GLY A 147 14.88 -36.15 -33.30
CA GLY A 147 16.22 -36.56 -32.85
C GLY A 147 16.16 -37.42 -31.57
N PRO A 148 17.09 -38.38 -31.35
CA PRO A 148 16.92 -39.54 -30.46
C PRO A 148 17.41 -39.33 -29.00
N PRO A 149 17.21 -40.33 -28.11
CA PRO A 149 17.21 -40.17 -26.65
C PRO A 149 18.59 -40.38 -25.99
N SER A 150 18.78 -39.73 -24.83
CA SER A 150 19.91 -39.96 -23.91
C SER A 150 19.38 -40.38 -22.54
N THR A 151 19.90 -41.48 -21.99
CA THR A 151 19.58 -42.06 -20.67
C THR A 151 20.88 -42.35 -19.90
N LEU A 152 20.77 -42.48 -18.56
CA LEU A 152 21.72 -42.92 -17.50
C LEU A 152 22.15 -41.73 -16.62
N GLY A 153 21.97 -41.64 -15.29
CA GLY A 153 21.54 -42.52 -14.18
C GLY A 153 22.37 -42.12 -12.91
N PRO A 154 21.82 -42.01 -11.68
CA PRO A 154 22.57 -41.84 -10.40
C PRO A 154 22.64 -43.21 -9.65
N PRO A 155 23.38 -43.46 -8.52
CA PRO A 155 23.35 -42.71 -7.23
C PRO A 155 24.58 -42.88 -6.26
N SER A 156 24.39 -42.51 -4.96
CA SER A 156 25.16 -42.83 -3.72
C SER A 156 26.43 -42.02 -3.40
N SER A 157 26.81 -41.67 -2.16
CA SER A 157 26.33 -41.93 -0.77
C SER A 157 27.10 -41.05 0.24
N LEU A 158 26.49 -40.69 1.39
CA LEU A 158 27.13 -40.26 2.67
C LEU A 158 27.61 -41.52 3.47
N PRO A 159 28.38 -41.51 4.61
CA PRO A 159 28.38 -40.54 5.74
C PRO A 159 29.64 -40.37 6.67
N VAL A 160 29.53 -39.43 7.63
CA VAL A 160 29.95 -39.41 9.09
C VAL A 160 31.42 -39.52 9.57
N THR A 161 31.80 -38.65 10.55
CA THR A 161 32.48 -38.91 11.88
C THR A 161 33.22 -37.62 12.37
N THR A 162 32.74 -36.83 13.35
CA THR A 162 32.94 -36.81 14.84
C THR A 162 34.17 -36.02 15.37
N GLU A 163 33.87 -34.88 16.05
CA GLU A 163 34.44 -34.18 17.26
C GLU A 163 35.92 -34.27 17.72
N PRO A 164 36.50 -33.34 18.56
CA PRO A 164 35.92 -32.86 19.85
C PRO A 164 36.28 -31.45 20.45
N SER A 165 35.50 -31.07 21.50
CA SER A 165 35.81 -30.40 22.81
C SER A 165 36.23 -28.91 22.93
N MET A 166 35.51 -28.12 23.77
CA MET A 166 35.93 -27.72 25.15
C MET A 166 34.94 -26.75 25.87
N THR A 167 35.05 -26.76 27.20
CA THR A 167 34.15 -26.39 28.32
C THR A 167 34.18 -24.91 28.76
N ILE A 168 33.19 -24.50 29.60
CA ILE A 168 33.22 -23.62 30.83
C ILE A 168 31.89 -22.84 30.90
N GLN A 169 30.91 -23.18 31.77
CA GLN A 169 30.73 -22.92 33.22
C GLN A 169 30.62 -21.42 33.60
N GLU A 170 29.47 -21.00 34.14
CA GLU A 170 29.31 -20.25 35.41
C GLU A 170 27.82 -19.99 35.72
N THR A 171 27.42 -20.36 36.95
CA THR A 171 26.26 -19.85 37.70
C THR A 171 26.66 -18.54 38.41
N PRO A 172 25.72 -17.66 38.77
CA PRO A 172 25.35 -17.62 40.18
C PRO A 172 23.88 -17.29 40.48
N ASP A 173 23.52 -17.77 41.66
CA ASP A 173 22.32 -17.61 42.47
C ASP A 173 22.17 -16.18 43.03
N ALA A 174 20.93 -15.75 43.34
CA ALA A 174 20.58 -14.89 44.48
C ALA A 174 19.19 -14.25 44.34
N SER A 175 18.30 -14.71 45.23
CA SER A 175 17.15 -14.04 45.88
C SER A 175 17.04 -12.51 45.82
N GLN A 176 15.81 -11.98 45.81
CA GLN A 176 15.24 -11.20 46.94
C GLN A 176 13.86 -10.56 46.62
N HIS A 177 12.86 -10.92 47.43
CA HIS A 177 11.63 -10.14 47.62
C HIS A 177 11.76 -9.42 48.97
N PRO A 178 11.61 -8.08 49.01
CA PRO A 178 10.33 -7.56 49.48
C PRO A 178 9.94 -6.25 48.75
N ARG A 179 8.88 -6.27 47.92
CA ARG A 179 8.27 -5.03 47.37
C ARG A 179 6.74 -5.08 47.37
N SER A 180 6.15 -5.71 48.37
CA SER A 180 4.73 -6.08 48.40
C SER A 180 3.71 -4.93 48.52
N LEU A 181 4.10 -3.66 48.66
CA LEU A 181 3.15 -2.53 48.67
C LEU A 181 3.38 -1.49 47.56
N LEU A 182 4.64 -1.20 47.19
CA LEU A 182 4.94 -0.40 45.99
C LEU A 182 4.54 -1.15 44.72
N SER A 183 4.65 -2.50 44.73
CA SER A 183 4.16 -3.38 43.68
C SER A 183 2.67 -3.20 43.48
N SER A 184 1.85 -3.18 44.54
CA SER A 184 0.39 -3.10 44.41
C SER A 184 -0.08 -1.80 43.74
N VAL A 185 0.40 -0.64 44.20
CA VAL A 185 0.00 0.65 43.62
C VAL A 185 0.63 0.89 42.25
N HIS A 186 1.89 0.49 42.04
CA HIS A 186 2.53 0.56 40.73
C HIS A 186 1.86 -0.39 39.73
N PHE A 187 1.52 -1.62 40.14
CA PHE A 187 0.71 -2.55 39.33
C PHE A 187 -0.66 -1.98 39.04
N LEU A 188 -1.33 -1.39 40.02
CA LEU A 188 -2.63 -0.75 39.82
C LEU A 188 -2.53 0.38 38.81
N LEU A 189 -1.52 1.25 38.92
CA LEU A 189 -1.28 2.35 38.00
C LEU A 189 -0.89 1.84 36.61
N LEU A 190 -0.06 0.79 36.50
CA LEU A 190 0.27 0.15 35.23
C LEU A 190 -1.00 -0.44 34.58
N ILE A 191 -1.88 -1.05 35.35
CA ILE A 191 -3.13 -1.61 34.84
C ILE A 191 -4.08 -0.47 34.43
N PHE A 192 -4.36 0.50 35.30
CA PHE A 192 -5.33 1.57 35.03
C PHE A 192 -4.84 2.64 34.06
N LEU A 193 -3.52 2.87 33.92
CA LEU A 193 -2.97 3.85 32.99
C LEU A 193 -2.44 3.18 31.74
N LYS A 194 -1.57 2.17 31.84
CA LYS A 194 -0.99 1.55 30.65
C LYS A 194 -1.98 0.66 29.90
N VAL A 195 -2.89 -0.07 30.55
CA VAL A 195 -3.81 -0.93 29.79
C VAL A 195 -4.78 -0.11 28.94
N PRO A 196 -5.46 0.93 29.43
CA PRO A 196 -6.29 1.78 28.57
C PRO A 196 -5.49 2.48 27.47
N LEU A 197 -4.26 2.88 27.77
CA LEU A 197 -3.40 3.54 26.79
C LEU A 197 -2.91 2.55 25.72
N LEU A 198 -2.58 1.32 26.11
CA LEU A 198 -2.25 0.23 25.18
C LEU A 198 -3.47 -0.21 24.38
N LEU A 199 -4.65 -0.32 24.98
CA LEU A 199 -5.90 -0.62 24.27
C LEU A 199 -6.29 0.50 23.31
N SER A 200 -6.10 1.76 23.69
CA SER A 200 -6.29 2.92 22.83
C SER A 200 -5.31 2.91 21.66
N MET A 201 -4.02 2.69 21.94
CA MET A 201 -2.99 2.55 20.90
C MET A 201 -3.25 1.35 19.99
N LEU A 202 -3.66 0.21 20.54
CA LEU A 202 -4.01 -0.99 19.77
C LEU A 202 -5.26 -0.73 18.92
N SER A 203 -6.26 -0.05 19.45
CA SER A 203 -7.45 0.36 18.71
C SER A 203 -7.11 1.34 17.60
N ALA A 204 -6.22 2.30 17.84
CA ALA A 204 -5.72 3.23 16.84
C ALA A 204 -4.90 2.51 15.76
N VAL A 205 -4.01 1.59 16.15
CA VAL A 205 -3.23 0.77 15.21
C VAL A 205 -4.15 -0.14 14.42
N LEU A 206 -5.15 -0.77 15.03
CA LEU A 206 -6.14 -1.59 14.35
C LEU A 206 -7.09 -0.77 13.48
N TRP A 207 -7.36 0.49 13.84
CA TRP A 207 -8.11 1.44 13.02
C TRP A 207 -7.30 1.86 11.78
N VAL A 208 -6.02 2.16 11.96
CA VAL A 208 -5.08 2.54 10.88
C VAL A 208 -4.71 1.35 9.99
N ASN A 209 -4.56 0.15 10.56
CA ASN A 209 -4.28 -1.09 9.84
C ASN A 209 -5.56 -1.83 9.42
N ARG A 210 -6.76 -1.33 9.75
CA ARG A 210 -7.99 -1.90 9.20
C ARG A 210 -7.86 -1.74 7.69
N PRO A 211 -7.87 -2.81 6.89
CA PRO A 211 -7.91 -2.67 5.46
C PRO A 211 -9.15 -1.82 5.17
N GLN A 212 -8.98 -0.65 4.55
CA GLN A 212 -10.07 0.26 4.16
C GLN A 212 -11.07 -0.38 3.16
N ARG A 213 -11.01 -1.70 2.96
CA ARG A 213 -12.00 -2.48 2.23
C ARG A 213 -13.40 -2.37 2.83
N ALA A 214 -13.54 -2.20 4.14
CA ALA A 214 -14.85 -2.28 4.81
C ALA A 214 -15.58 -0.95 5.03
N ALA A 215 -14.92 0.21 4.90
CA ALA A 215 -15.56 1.51 5.20
C ALA A 215 -16.24 2.17 3.98
N CYS A 216 -16.00 1.65 2.76
CA CYS A 216 -16.52 2.26 1.53
C CYS A 216 -17.71 1.50 0.93
N GLU A 217 -18.07 0.32 1.45
CA GLU A 217 -19.19 -0.49 0.91
C GLU A 217 -20.54 -0.16 1.59
N GLU A 218 -20.53 0.45 2.79
CA GLU A 218 -21.76 0.74 3.55
C GLU A 218 -22.48 2.04 3.15
N THR A 219 -21.92 2.89 2.28
CA THR A 219 -22.63 4.08 1.80
C THR A 219 -23.38 3.88 0.46
N GLN A 220 -23.44 2.65 -0.06
CA GLN A 220 -24.17 2.34 -1.29
C GLN A 220 -25.55 1.68 -1.08
N PHE A 221 -25.97 1.45 0.17
CA PHE A 221 -27.35 1.05 0.50
C PHE A 221 -27.91 1.93 1.63
N GLY A 222 -28.30 3.15 1.26
CA GLY A 222 -29.07 4.09 2.08
C GLY A 222 -29.84 5.05 1.20
#